data_AF-A0A957EGZ0-F1
#
_entry.id   AF-A0A957EGZ0-F1
#
_cell.length_a   1.000
_cell.length_b   1.000
_cell.length_c   1.000
_cell.angle_alpha   90.00
_cell.angle_beta   90.00
_cell.angle_gamma   90.00
#
_symmetry.space_group_name_H-M   'P 1'
#
loop_
_entity.id
_entity.type
_entity.pdbx_description
1 polymer ?
#
loop_
_entity_poly.entity_id
_entity_poly.type
_entity_poly.pdbx_seq_one_letter_code
_entity_poly.pdbx_strand_id
1 'polypeptide(L)'
;MSSWLPVLIIISANLSLGWLMVRLFAATFDWVEGVLLRFALGTAVLGTLALILAQLGWFSIARLGLLWLLLLIILIFLNIRTRRNDQPIPSAQPTIGKPQLLLLIIYLPIALWLFGRPHEFIIGGADAGVYTNLSAEIAQHGGILIDDPLLAQLDPTLYPALLRPTPDYDGAVYYLVPAFFVTEVGNGRLTPQFYPLHPVWQAVAYALGGATTSAVRAALLLTGLWALAGSLAVYLTARQVAGWPAAMLALVGLSLNALQIWFARYPTTEMMSQFWLWTGIWAVGAWLSGRRPAQLWALLGGVALGQFFL
;
A
#
# COMPACT_ATOMS: atom_id res chain seq x y z
N MET A 1 -3.32 -12.99 -19.21
CA MET A 1 -3.61 -13.27 -17.78
C MET A 1 -4.57 -12.19 -17.27
N SER A 2 -5.49 -12.52 -16.35
CA SER A 2 -6.38 -11.50 -15.77
C SER A 2 -5.54 -10.47 -14.99
N SER A 3 -5.79 -9.16 -15.18
CA SER A 3 -5.12 -8.08 -14.43
C SER A 3 -5.30 -8.17 -12.92
N TRP A 4 -6.21 -9.01 -12.44
CA TRP A 4 -6.40 -9.32 -11.03
C TRP A 4 -5.37 -10.30 -10.47
N LEU A 5 -4.72 -11.11 -11.30
CA LEU A 5 -3.77 -12.12 -10.83
C LEU A 5 -2.58 -11.49 -10.07
N PRO A 6 -1.92 -10.42 -10.55
CA PRO A 6 -0.92 -9.69 -9.76
C PRO A 6 -1.44 -9.23 -8.39
N VAL A 7 -2.67 -8.70 -8.34
CA VAL A 7 -3.30 -8.22 -7.09
C VAL A 7 -3.51 -9.38 -6.12
N LEU A 8 -3.98 -10.54 -6.61
CA LEU A 8 -4.15 -11.75 -5.80
C LEU A 8 -2.82 -12.30 -5.28
N ILE A 9 -1.75 -12.23 -6.09
CA ILE A 9 -0.39 -12.60 -5.65
C ILE A 9 0.07 -11.67 -4.53
N ILE A 10 -0.11 -10.35 -4.68
CA ILE A 10 0.22 -9.36 -3.64
C ILE A 10 -0.56 -9.65 -2.36
N ILE A 11 -1.87 -9.86 -2.44
CA ILE A 11 -2.70 -10.19 -1.26
C ILE A 11 -2.18 -11.46 -0.58
N SER A 12 -1.89 -12.51 -1.35
CA SER A 12 -1.42 -13.80 -0.83
C SER A 12 -0.03 -13.69 -0.18
N ALA A 13 0.89 -12.95 -0.81
CA ALA A 13 2.24 -12.72 -0.29
C ALA A 13 2.21 -11.94 1.04
N ASN A 14 1.39 -10.89 1.12
CA ASN A 14 1.21 -10.11 2.35
C ASN A 14 0.54 -10.93 3.45
N LEU A 15 -0.55 -11.64 3.14
CA LEU A 15 -1.27 -12.46 4.13
C LEU A 15 -0.42 -13.61 4.67
N SER A 16 0.36 -14.29 3.82
CA SER A 16 1.24 -15.39 4.24
C SER A 16 2.37 -14.90 5.15
N LEU A 17 3.02 -13.79 4.79
CA LEU A 17 4.07 -13.19 5.61
C LEU A 17 3.51 -12.71 6.95
N GLY A 18 2.43 -11.93 6.93
CA GLY A 18 1.80 -11.43 8.14
C GLY A 18 1.23 -12.54 9.03
N TRP A 19 0.74 -13.64 8.45
CA TRP A 19 0.31 -14.81 9.23
C TRP A 19 1.46 -15.39 10.05
N LEU A 20 2.64 -15.59 9.46
CA LEU A 20 3.81 -16.07 10.18
C LEU A 20 4.28 -15.10 11.27
N MET A 21 4.21 -13.79 11.01
CA MET A 21 4.53 -12.76 12.00
C MET A 21 3.58 -12.80 13.20
N VAL A 22 2.27 -12.84 12.95
CA VAL A 22 1.25 -12.87 14.01
C VAL A 22 1.39 -14.13 14.88
N ARG A 23 1.78 -15.27 14.30
CA ARG A 23 1.99 -16.51 15.07
C ARG A 23 3.10 -16.40 16.13
N LEU A 24 4.10 -15.55 15.93
CA LEU A 24 5.15 -15.31 16.93
C LEU A 24 4.59 -14.73 18.24
N PHE A 25 3.41 -14.11 18.18
CA PHE A 25 2.75 -13.52 19.34
C PHE A 25 1.76 -14.47 20.03
N ALA A 26 1.57 -15.70 19.52
CA ALA A 26 0.68 -16.72 20.07
C ALA A 26 -0.76 -16.21 20.37
N ALA A 27 -1.27 -15.31 19.51
CA ALA A 27 -2.55 -14.65 19.71
C ALA A 27 -3.62 -15.13 18.73
N THR A 28 -4.87 -15.20 19.21
CA THR A 28 -6.03 -15.47 18.36
C THR A 28 -6.87 -14.20 18.19
N PHE A 29 -7.42 -14.03 17.00
CA PHE A 29 -8.25 -12.90 16.61
C PHE A 29 -9.48 -13.44 15.90
N ASP A 30 -10.56 -12.66 15.86
CA ASP A 30 -11.63 -12.96 14.93
C ASP A 30 -11.12 -12.88 13.48
N TRP A 31 -11.85 -13.51 12.57
CA TRP A 31 -11.41 -13.65 11.18
C TRP A 31 -11.12 -12.30 10.51
N VAL A 32 -11.93 -11.28 10.76
CA VAL A 32 -11.84 -9.99 10.06
C VAL A 32 -10.65 -9.19 10.57
N GLU A 33 -10.49 -9.11 11.89
CA GLU A 33 -9.29 -8.51 12.49
C GLU A 33 -8.03 -9.26 12.07
N GLY A 34 -8.08 -10.59 12.11
CA GLY A 34 -6.95 -11.44 11.74
C GLY A 34 -6.50 -11.20 10.30
N VAL A 35 -7.44 -11.07 9.36
CA VAL A 35 -7.12 -10.77 7.95
C VAL A 35 -6.48 -9.39 7.81
N LEU A 36 -7.08 -8.33 8.37
CA LEU A 36 -6.53 -6.98 8.25
C LEU A 36 -5.16 -6.86 8.93
N LEU A 37 -5.01 -7.40 10.14
CA LEU A 37 -3.76 -7.42 10.90
C LEU A 37 -2.63 -8.09 10.09
N ARG A 38 -2.88 -9.29 9.55
CA ARG A 38 -1.89 -10.03 8.76
C ARG A 38 -1.58 -9.28 7.47
N PHE A 39 -2.60 -8.78 6.78
CA PHE A 39 -2.40 -8.00 5.57
C PHE A 39 -1.56 -6.75 5.85
N ALA A 40 -1.88 -5.96 6.88
CA ALA A 40 -1.15 -4.77 7.24
C ALA A 40 0.31 -5.03 7.62
N LEU A 41 0.59 -6.05 8.45
CA LEU A 41 1.97 -6.41 8.80
C LEU A 41 2.77 -6.88 7.59
N GLY A 42 2.17 -7.72 6.74
CA GLY A 42 2.79 -8.14 5.48
C GLY A 42 3.10 -6.96 4.57
N THR A 43 2.11 -6.09 4.37
CA THR A 43 2.21 -4.90 3.51
C THR A 43 3.24 -3.92 4.05
N ALA A 44 3.37 -3.76 5.36
CA ALA A 44 4.38 -2.88 5.94
C ALA A 44 5.80 -3.39 5.65
N VAL A 45 6.04 -4.69 5.85
CA VAL A 45 7.37 -5.29 5.63
C VAL A 45 7.72 -5.34 4.15
N LEU A 46 6.83 -5.87 3.30
CA LEU A 46 7.10 -5.96 1.86
C LEU A 46 7.15 -4.58 1.20
N GLY A 47 6.31 -3.64 1.63
CA GLY A 47 6.33 -2.26 1.15
C GLY A 47 7.64 -1.57 1.47
N THR A 48 8.12 -1.72 2.71
CA THR A 48 9.42 -1.16 3.14
C THR A 48 10.58 -1.78 2.35
N LEU A 49 10.58 -3.11 2.14
CA LEU A 49 11.64 -3.76 1.35
C LEU A 49 11.62 -3.33 -0.11
N ALA A 50 10.44 -3.27 -0.72
CA ALA A 50 10.28 -2.78 -2.09
C ALA A 50 10.74 -1.32 -2.21
N LEU A 51 10.43 -0.50 -1.20
CA LEU A 51 10.83 0.90 -1.14
C LEU A 51 12.35 1.04 -1.03
N ILE A 52 12.99 0.30 -0.12
CA ILE A 52 14.46 0.29 0.01
C ILE A 52 15.12 -0.14 -1.30
N LEU A 53 14.62 -1.21 -1.93
CA LEU A 53 15.13 -1.64 -3.23
C LEU A 53 15.01 -0.54 -4.29
N ALA A 54 13.88 0.17 -4.35
CA ALA A 54 13.64 1.24 -5.31
C ALA A 54 14.51 2.49 -5.04
N GLN A 55 14.72 2.83 -3.76
CA GLN A 55 15.63 3.92 -3.37
C GLN A 55 17.08 3.63 -3.75
N LEU A 56 17.49 2.35 -3.68
CA LEU A 56 18.82 1.92 -4.08
C LEU A 56 18.99 1.73 -5.60
N GLY A 57 17.93 1.93 -6.41
CA GLY A 57 17.96 1.63 -7.85
C GLY A 57 18.01 0.12 -8.16
N TRP A 58 17.69 -0.73 -7.18
CA TRP A 58 17.81 -2.18 -7.25
C TRP A 58 16.47 -2.89 -7.29
N PHE A 59 15.36 -2.18 -7.47
CA PHE A 59 14.05 -2.83 -7.53
C PHE A 59 13.98 -3.79 -8.72
N SER A 60 13.60 -5.03 -8.41
CA SER A 60 13.10 -6.00 -9.38
C SER A 60 12.19 -6.97 -8.66
N ILE A 61 11.17 -7.48 -9.37
CA ILE A 61 10.21 -8.41 -8.75
C ILE A 61 10.88 -9.71 -8.28
N ALA A 62 11.94 -10.14 -8.96
CA ALA A 62 12.74 -11.30 -8.57
C ALA A 62 13.47 -11.07 -7.25
N ARG A 63 14.13 -9.92 -7.06
CA ARG A 63 14.83 -9.58 -5.80
C ARG A 63 13.85 -9.47 -4.63
N LEU A 64 12.72 -8.80 -4.84
CA LEU A 64 11.67 -8.72 -3.83
C LEU A 64 11.10 -10.12 -3.48
N GLY A 65 10.88 -10.97 -4.49
CA GLY A 65 10.44 -12.36 -4.30
C GLY A 65 11.44 -13.21 -3.52
N LEU A 66 12.74 -13.05 -3.76
CA LEU A 66 13.79 -13.71 -2.99
C LEU A 66 13.81 -13.25 -1.52
N LEU A 67 13.69 -11.94 -1.28
CA LEU A 67 13.59 -11.40 0.09
C LEU A 67 12.34 -11.92 0.81
N TRP A 68 11.21 -11.99 0.12
CA TRP A 68 9.98 -12.57 0.66
C TRP A 68 10.17 -14.06 1.02
N LEU A 69 10.74 -14.87 0.13
CA LEU A 69 11.03 -16.29 0.41
C LEU A 69 11.97 -16.45 1.60
N LEU A 70 13.03 -15.65 1.68
CA LEU A 70 13.97 -15.65 2.80
C LEU A 70 13.26 -15.33 4.12
N LEU A 71 12.40 -14.30 4.13
CA LEU A 71 11.61 -13.96 5.31
C LEU A 71 10.64 -15.07 5.71
N LEU A 72 9.98 -15.73 4.75
CA LEU A 72 9.15 -16.89 5.05
C LEU A 72 9.96 -17.99 5.73
N ILE A 73 11.13 -18.34 5.19
CA ILE A 73 12.01 -19.38 5.76
C ILE A 73 12.43 -18.99 7.18
N ILE A 74 12.88 -17.75 7.40
CA ILE A 74 13.29 -17.25 8.72
C ILE A 74 12.12 -17.33 9.70
N LEU A 75 10.94 -16.84 9.33
CA LEU A 75 9.79 -16.82 10.22
C LEU A 75 9.24 -18.22 10.49
N ILE A 76 9.27 -19.14 9.51
CA ILE A 76 8.93 -20.55 9.72
C ILE A 76 9.91 -21.17 10.72
N PHE A 77 11.21 -20.98 10.53
CA PHE A 77 12.23 -21.46 11.45
C PHE A 77 12.05 -20.90 12.86
N LEU A 78 11.81 -19.60 13.00
CA LEU A 78 11.53 -18.96 14.27
C LEU A 78 10.30 -19.56 14.93
N ASN A 79 9.17 -19.69 14.22
CA ASN A 79 7.95 -20.32 14.75
C ASN A 79 8.16 -21.77 15.21
N ILE A 80 9.01 -22.55 14.52
CA ILE A 80 9.37 -23.91 14.91
C ILE A 80 10.27 -23.91 16.16
N ARG A 81 11.22 -22.97 16.26
CA ARG A 81 12.15 -22.87 17.39
C ARG A 81 11.46 -22.34 18.64
N THR A 82 10.62 -21.33 18.49
CA THR A 82 9.82 -20.74 19.56
C THR A 82 8.55 -21.53 19.79
N ARG A 83 8.59 -22.88 19.72
CA ARG A 83 7.47 -23.79 20.06
C ARG A 83 6.94 -23.44 21.45
N ARG A 84 6.05 -22.45 21.50
CA ARG A 84 5.35 -22.04 22.70
C ARG A 84 4.33 -23.13 22.93
N ASN A 85 4.55 -23.89 24.00
CA ASN A 85 3.55 -24.79 24.57
C ASN A 85 2.43 -24.01 25.28
N ASP A 86 2.40 -22.68 25.10
CA ASP A 86 1.48 -21.77 25.71
C ASP A 86 0.14 -21.82 24.99
N GLN A 87 -0.94 -21.92 25.77
CA GLN A 87 -2.28 -21.79 25.22
C GLN A 87 -2.42 -20.45 24.49
N PRO A 88 -3.07 -20.41 23.32
CA PRO A 88 -3.22 -19.19 22.56
C PRO A 88 -3.86 -18.10 23.42
N ILE A 89 -3.27 -16.91 23.46
CA ILE A 89 -3.81 -15.78 24.20
C ILE A 89 -4.98 -15.23 23.39
N PRO A 90 -6.24 -15.30 23.88
CA PRO A 90 -7.36 -14.70 23.19
C PRO A 90 -7.18 -13.19 23.19
N SER A 91 -7.21 -12.58 22.01
CA SER A 91 -7.47 -11.15 21.94
C SER A 91 -8.89 -10.93 22.47
N ALA A 92 -9.04 -10.03 23.45
CA ALA A 92 -10.24 -9.85 24.27
C ALA A 92 -11.54 -9.38 23.54
N GLN A 93 -11.66 -9.52 22.22
CA GLN A 93 -12.88 -9.19 21.49
C GLN A 93 -13.80 -10.40 21.28
N PRO A 94 -15.13 -10.17 21.26
CA PRO A 94 -16.11 -11.20 20.97
C PRO A 94 -15.94 -11.75 19.56
N THR A 95 -16.23 -13.04 19.39
CA THR A 95 -16.26 -13.69 18.08
C THR A 95 -17.31 -13.03 17.17
N ILE A 96 -17.04 -13.01 15.87
CA ILE A 96 -17.98 -12.44 14.89
C ILE A 96 -19.30 -13.19 14.94
N GLY A 97 -20.40 -12.46 15.10
CA GLY A 97 -21.75 -13.02 15.01
C GLY A 97 -22.12 -13.39 13.57
N LYS A 98 -22.97 -14.40 13.40
CA LYS A 98 -23.54 -14.79 12.09
C LYS A 98 -24.09 -13.61 11.25
N PRO A 99 -24.89 -12.66 11.80
CA PRO A 99 -25.41 -11.55 10.99
C PRO A 99 -24.31 -10.61 10.51
N GLN A 100 -23.34 -10.31 11.37
CA GLN A 100 -22.17 -9.49 11.03
C GLN A 100 -21.37 -10.13 9.89
N LEU A 101 -21.12 -11.45 9.97
CA LEU A 101 -20.43 -12.19 8.92
C LEU A 101 -21.19 -12.16 7.59
N LEU A 102 -22.51 -12.39 7.61
CA LEU A 102 -23.35 -12.35 6.42
C LEU A 102 -23.29 -10.98 5.73
N LEU A 103 -23.39 -9.90 6.50
CA LEU A 103 -23.30 -8.54 5.96
C LEU A 103 -21.93 -8.25 5.34
N LEU A 104 -20.84 -8.72 5.95
CA LEU A 104 -19.50 -8.59 5.38
C LEU A 104 -19.34 -9.39 4.07
N ILE A 105 -19.93 -10.58 4.00
CA ILE A 105 -19.94 -11.42 2.79
C ILE A 105 -20.71 -10.72 1.66
N ILE A 106 -21.83 -10.06 1.96
CA ILE A 106 -22.61 -9.29 0.97
C ILE A 106 -21.87 -7.99 0.58
N TYR A 107 -21.25 -7.32 1.55
CA TYR A 107 -20.50 -6.09 1.35
C TYR A 107 -19.33 -6.29 0.37
N LEU A 108 -18.55 -7.36 0.53
CA LEU A 108 -17.32 -7.57 -0.21
C LEU A 108 -17.49 -7.52 -1.74
N PRO A 109 -18.41 -8.27 -2.39
CA PRO A 109 -18.59 -8.20 -3.84
C PRO A 109 -19.09 -6.82 -4.30
N ILE A 110 -19.91 -6.13 -3.49
CA ILE A 110 -20.38 -4.78 -3.81
C ILE A 110 -19.21 -3.80 -3.79
N ALA A 111 -18.37 -3.84 -2.75
CA ALA A 111 -17.18 -3.00 -2.65
C ALA A 111 -16.17 -3.31 -3.77
N LEU A 112 -15.96 -4.59 -4.11
CA LEU A 112 -15.11 -4.98 -5.24
C LEU A 112 -15.65 -4.46 -6.58
N TRP A 113 -16.97 -4.47 -6.76
CA TRP A 113 -17.61 -3.90 -7.96
C TRP A 113 -17.47 -2.37 -8.01
N LEU A 114 -17.60 -1.69 -6.87
CA LEU A 114 -17.46 -0.24 -6.76
C LEU A 114 -16.00 0.21 -6.92
N PHE A 115 -15.04 -0.47 -6.33
CA PHE A 115 -13.64 -0.03 -6.25
C PHE A 115 -12.75 -0.66 -7.34
N GLY A 116 -13.07 -1.88 -7.80
CA GLY A 116 -12.29 -2.65 -8.77
C GLY A 116 -12.40 -2.18 -10.23
N ARG A 117 -12.70 -0.90 -10.45
CA ARG A 117 -12.92 -0.25 -11.75
C ARG A 117 -12.03 0.99 -11.85
N PRO A 118 -10.70 0.81 -11.91
CA PRO A 118 -9.79 1.93 -11.88
C PRO A 118 -10.01 2.86 -13.07
N HIS A 119 -9.81 4.15 -12.86
CA HIS A 119 -9.74 5.13 -13.93
C HIS A 119 -8.37 5.02 -14.62
N GLU A 120 -8.35 5.14 -15.94
CA GLU A 120 -7.14 5.00 -16.76
C GLU A 120 -6.35 6.31 -16.82
N PHE A 121 -5.79 6.74 -15.68
CA PHE A 121 -4.88 7.90 -15.61
C PHE A 121 -3.46 7.52 -16.02
N ILE A 122 -3.28 7.28 -17.32
CA ILE A 122 -1.99 6.90 -17.92
C ILE A 122 -1.22 8.13 -18.38
N ILE A 123 -1.92 9.09 -19.00
CA ILE A 123 -1.33 10.33 -19.46
C ILE A 123 -0.97 11.17 -18.22
N GLY A 124 0.28 11.63 -18.16
CA GLY A 124 0.79 12.47 -17.07
C GLY A 124 0.10 13.85 -16.97
N GLY A 125 0.63 14.73 -16.12
CA GLY A 125 0.17 16.12 -16.00
C GLY A 125 -0.86 16.39 -14.89
N ALA A 126 -1.38 15.33 -14.25
CA ALA A 126 -2.05 15.38 -12.95
C ALA A 126 -1.44 14.31 -12.03
N ASP A 127 -1.59 14.47 -10.71
CA ASP A 127 -0.96 13.61 -9.69
C ASP A 127 -1.15 12.12 -9.97
N ALA A 128 -2.37 11.70 -10.32
CA ALA A 128 -2.67 10.31 -10.68
C ALA A 128 -1.81 9.75 -11.83
N GLY A 129 -1.53 10.57 -12.84
CA GLY A 129 -0.64 10.20 -13.94
C GLY A 129 0.81 10.12 -13.48
N VAL A 130 1.25 11.01 -12.57
CA VAL A 130 2.61 11.01 -12.01
C VAL A 130 2.87 9.70 -11.26
N TYR A 131 1.98 9.32 -10.34
CA TYR A 131 2.07 8.05 -9.60
C TYR A 131 2.15 6.84 -10.52
N THR A 132 1.26 6.79 -11.52
CA THR A 132 1.19 5.68 -12.49
C THR A 132 2.48 5.58 -13.32
N ASN A 133 2.98 6.69 -13.85
CA ASN A 133 4.21 6.69 -14.67
C ASN A 133 5.45 6.38 -13.82
N LEU A 134 5.56 6.94 -12.61
CA LEU A 134 6.65 6.62 -11.70
C LEU A 134 6.66 5.13 -11.32
N SER A 135 5.48 4.51 -11.16
CA SER A 135 5.39 3.08 -10.89
C SER A 135 5.92 2.22 -12.04
N ALA A 136 5.62 2.61 -13.29
CA ALA A 136 6.10 1.93 -14.47
C ALA A 136 7.62 2.09 -14.63
N GLU A 137 8.13 3.27 -14.25
CA GLU A 137 9.56 3.58 -14.26
C GLU A 137 10.34 2.76 -13.24
N ILE A 138 9.88 2.73 -11.98
CA ILE A 138 10.47 1.88 -10.93
C ILE A 138 10.45 0.41 -11.37
N ALA A 139 9.35 -0.05 -11.96
CA ALA A 139 9.23 -1.45 -12.39
C ALA A 139 10.19 -1.84 -13.52
N GLN A 140 10.53 -0.91 -14.40
CA GLN A 140 11.37 -1.15 -15.58
C GLN A 140 12.85 -0.91 -15.30
N HIS A 141 13.17 0.16 -14.60
CA HIS A 141 14.55 0.62 -14.39
C HIS A 141 15.05 0.43 -12.96
N GLY A 142 14.16 0.10 -12.03
CA GLY A 142 14.53 -0.31 -10.67
C GLY A 142 14.74 0.84 -9.68
N GLY A 143 14.67 2.10 -10.14
CA GLY A 143 14.95 3.31 -9.36
C GLY A 143 13.78 4.26 -9.27
N ILE A 144 13.74 5.07 -8.20
CA ILE A 144 12.79 6.20 -8.06
C ILE A 144 13.30 7.43 -8.82
N LEU A 145 14.61 7.67 -8.77
CA LEU A 145 15.25 8.76 -9.50
C LEU A 145 15.42 8.33 -10.96
N ILE A 146 15.11 9.23 -11.87
CA ILE A 146 15.05 8.94 -13.30
C ILE A 146 16.23 9.60 -13.97
N ASP A 147 16.99 8.81 -14.71
CA ASP A 147 18.06 9.30 -15.58
C ASP A 147 17.50 9.46 -16.99
N ASP A 148 17.35 10.71 -17.46
CA ASP A 148 16.84 11.04 -18.78
C ASP A 148 18.01 11.39 -19.73
N PRO A 149 18.36 10.51 -20.70
CA PRO A 149 19.48 10.74 -21.60
C PRO A 149 19.27 11.93 -22.54
N LEU A 150 18.03 12.28 -22.87
CA LEU A 150 17.72 13.41 -23.76
C LEU A 150 17.95 14.72 -23.00
N LEU A 151 17.49 14.79 -21.75
CA LEU A 151 17.75 15.93 -20.87
C LEU A 151 19.24 16.09 -20.55
N ALA A 152 19.96 14.97 -20.38
CA ALA A 152 21.42 14.99 -20.17
C ALA A 152 22.18 15.57 -21.37
N GLN A 153 21.67 15.38 -22.59
CA GLN A 153 22.28 15.89 -23.83
C GLN A 153 21.78 17.28 -24.20
N LEU A 154 20.73 17.79 -23.55
CA LEU A 154 20.16 19.09 -23.85
C LEU A 154 21.07 20.21 -23.34
N ASP A 155 21.43 21.13 -24.23
CA ASP A 155 22.19 22.34 -23.86
C ASP A 155 21.43 23.12 -22.77
N PRO A 156 22.02 23.35 -21.58
CA PRO A 156 21.41 24.10 -20.50
C PRO A 156 20.91 25.50 -20.89
N THR A 157 21.49 26.12 -21.91
CA THR A 157 21.05 27.42 -22.42
C THR A 157 19.64 27.38 -23.03
N LEU A 158 19.17 26.20 -23.45
CA LEU A 158 17.84 25.98 -24.00
C LEU A 158 16.78 25.68 -22.93
N TYR A 159 17.18 25.41 -21.68
CA TYR A 159 16.25 25.06 -20.60
C TYR A 159 15.15 26.12 -20.37
N PRO A 160 15.44 27.44 -20.35
CA PRO A 160 14.40 28.45 -20.20
C PRO A 160 13.34 28.44 -21.31
N ALA A 161 13.69 27.94 -22.51
CA ALA A 161 12.79 27.90 -23.66
C ALA A 161 11.98 26.60 -23.74
N LEU A 162 12.50 25.50 -23.19
CA LEU A 162 11.93 24.15 -23.36
C LEU A 162 11.34 23.56 -22.09
N LEU A 163 11.78 24.01 -20.92
CA LEU A 163 11.33 23.53 -19.62
C LEU A 163 10.47 24.58 -18.92
N ARG A 164 9.67 24.12 -17.96
CA ARG A 164 8.82 25.03 -17.18
C ARG A 164 9.53 25.42 -15.88
N PRO A 165 9.58 26.71 -15.52
CA PRO A 165 10.20 27.14 -14.28
C PRO A 165 9.39 26.70 -13.05
N THR A 166 10.08 26.40 -11.96
CA THR A 166 9.52 26.14 -10.62
C THR A 166 9.85 27.31 -9.70
N PRO A 167 9.01 28.37 -9.63
CA PRO A 167 9.35 29.57 -8.86
C PRO A 167 9.44 29.35 -7.34
N ASP A 168 8.83 28.29 -6.81
CA ASP A 168 8.63 28.09 -5.36
C ASP A 168 9.29 26.82 -4.79
N TYR A 169 10.33 26.28 -5.45
CA TYR A 169 10.99 25.03 -4.99
C TYR A 169 12.51 25.19 -4.86
N ASP A 170 13.02 25.24 -3.62
CA ASP A 170 14.44 25.47 -3.30
C ASP A 170 15.42 24.41 -3.84
N GLY A 171 14.93 23.29 -4.37
CA GLY A 171 15.75 22.17 -4.86
C GLY A 171 15.76 21.96 -6.37
N ALA A 172 15.00 22.75 -7.14
CA ALA A 172 14.90 22.60 -8.60
C ALA A 172 14.43 23.91 -9.24
N VAL A 173 15.07 24.28 -10.36
CA VAL A 173 14.74 25.51 -11.10
C VAL A 173 13.71 25.23 -12.21
N TYR A 174 13.65 23.98 -12.68
CA TYR A 174 12.78 23.57 -13.77
C TYR A 174 12.07 22.25 -13.46
N TYR A 175 10.98 22.00 -14.18
CA TYR A 175 10.37 20.69 -14.32
C TYR A 175 10.13 20.36 -15.79
N LEU A 176 10.22 19.07 -16.13
CA LEU A 176 9.95 18.57 -17.48
C LEU A 176 8.44 18.44 -17.72
N VAL A 177 7.77 17.71 -16.82
CA VAL A 177 6.32 17.62 -16.71
C VAL A 177 5.93 17.78 -15.23
N PRO A 178 4.69 18.18 -14.91
CA PRO A 178 4.30 18.42 -13.52
C PRO A 178 4.74 17.28 -12.59
N ALA A 179 5.32 17.65 -11.44
CA ALA A 179 5.88 16.75 -10.41
C ALA A 179 7.15 15.95 -10.78
N PHE A 180 7.81 16.21 -11.92
CA PHE A 180 9.13 15.66 -12.26
C PHE A 180 10.15 16.79 -12.40
N PHE A 181 10.89 17.05 -11.32
CA PHE A 181 11.79 18.18 -11.20
C PHE A 181 13.18 17.90 -11.75
N VAL A 182 13.77 18.89 -12.40
CA VAL A 182 15.16 18.89 -12.84
C VAL A 182 16.01 19.50 -11.72
N THR A 183 16.63 18.64 -10.90
CA THR A 183 17.33 19.05 -9.67
C THR A 183 18.78 19.44 -9.90
N GLU A 184 19.42 18.91 -10.95
CA GLU A 184 20.80 19.19 -11.31
C GLU A 184 20.89 19.53 -12.80
N VAL A 185 21.43 20.70 -13.12
CA VAL A 185 21.55 21.15 -14.51
C VAL A 185 22.62 20.34 -15.23
N GLY A 186 22.29 19.78 -16.40
CA GLY A 186 23.24 19.10 -17.28
C GLY A 186 23.55 17.64 -16.94
N ASN A 187 22.98 17.07 -15.87
CA ASN A 187 23.17 15.63 -15.56
C ASN A 187 22.00 14.75 -16.05
N GLY A 188 20.90 15.36 -16.52
CA GLY A 188 19.71 14.67 -17.02
C GLY A 188 18.85 14.01 -15.95
N ARG A 189 19.02 14.35 -14.67
CA ARG A 189 18.34 13.68 -13.57
C ARG A 189 17.00 14.33 -13.24
N LEU A 190 15.96 13.51 -13.15
CA LEU A 190 14.63 13.92 -12.69
C LEU A 190 14.35 13.35 -11.30
N THR A 191 13.85 14.23 -10.43
CA THR A 191 13.39 13.88 -9.08
C THR A 191 11.87 14.01 -9.01
N PRO A 192 11.14 12.90 -8.80
CA PRO A 192 9.71 12.96 -8.56
C PRO A 192 9.36 13.70 -7.26
N GLN A 193 8.23 14.43 -7.26
CA GLN A 193 7.82 15.26 -6.12
C GLN A 193 7.28 14.48 -4.91
N PHE A 194 6.57 13.38 -5.15
CA PHE A 194 5.74 12.74 -4.14
C PHE A 194 6.44 11.61 -3.38
N TYR A 195 5.89 11.30 -2.21
CA TYR A 195 6.30 10.15 -1.42
C TYR A 195 6.15 8.83 -2.19
N PRO A 196 7.19 7.97 -2.20
CA PRO A 196 7.31 6.88 -3.18
C PRO A 196 6.59 5.57 -2.81
N LEU A 197 6.07 5.38 -1.59
CA LEU A 197 5.54 4.07 -1.20
C LEU A 197 4.35 3.61 -2.05
N HIS A 198 3.45 4.53 -2.44
CA HIS A 198 2.34 4.18 -3.33
C HIS A 198 2.82 3.79 -4.74
N PRO A 199 3.65 4.60 -5.44
CA PRO A 199 4.30 4.20 -6.69
C PRO A 199 5.02 2.86 -6.60
N VAL A 200 5.74 2.60 -5.51
CA VAL A 200 6.50 1.35 -5.32
C VAL A 200 5.55 0.16 -5.28
N TRP A 201 4.43 0.25 -4.57
CA TRP A 201 3.43 -0.81 -4.59
C TRP A 201 2.82 -1.01 -5.96
N GLN A 202 2.51 0.07 -6.66
CA GLN A 202 2.05 0.02 -8.04
C GLN A 202 3.09 -0.63 -8.96
N ALA A 203 4.39 -0.39 -8.73
CA ALA A 203 5.50 -1.00 -9.46
C ALA A 203 5.58 -2.51 -9.23
N VAL A 204 5.31 -2.98 -8.01
CA VAL A 204 5.19 -4.42 -7.71
C VAL A 204 4.07 -5.05 -8.54
N ALA A 205 2.90 -4.43 -8.58
CA ALA A 205 1.77 -4.93 -9.36
C ALA A 205 2.04 -4.88 -10.87
N TYR A 206 2.68 -3.81 -11.35
CA TYR A 206 3.12 -3.66 -12.73
C TYR A 206 4.09 -4.78 -13.13
N ALA A 207 5.17 -4.97 -12.35
CA ALA A 207 6.19 -5.97 -12.64
C ALA A 207 5.63 -7.40 -12.64
N LEU A 208 4.68 -7.72 -11.75
CA LEU A 208 3.96 -9.00 -11.74
C LEU A 208 3.03 -9.19 -12.95
N GLY A 209 2.52 -8.10 -13.53
CA GLY A 209 1.70 -8.12 -14.75
C GLY A 209 2.51 -8.27 -16.05
N GLY A 210 3.84 -8.16 -15.97
CA GLY A 210 4.76 -8.25 -17.12
C GLY A 210 4.69 -7.04 -18.07
N ALA A 211 5.35 -7.11 -19.24
CA ALA A 211 5.35 -6.02 -20.23
C ALA A 211 4.08 -5.99 -21.09
N THR A 212 2.89 -5.99 -20.46
CA THR A 212 1.59 -6.04 -21.16
C THR A 212 0.65 -4.95 -20.66
N THR A 213 -0.40 -4.64 -21.44
CA THR A 213 -1.50 -3.77 -20.98
C THR A 213 -2.14 -4.24 -19.66
N SER A 214 -2.01 -5.53 -19.34
CA SER A 214 -2.49 -6.09 -18.09
C SER A 214 -1.69 -5.62 -16.86
N ALA A 215 -0.45 -5.15 -17.02
CA ALA A 215 0.39 -4.62 -15.96
C ALA A 215 0.00 -3.22 -15.51
N VAL A 216 -0.25 -2.31 -16.46
CA VAL A 216 -0.78 -0.97 -16.15
C VAL A 216 -2.08 -1.12 -15.37
N ARG A 217 -2.99 -1.96 -15.85
CA ARG A 217 -4.26 -2.20 -15.17
C ARG A 217 -4.08 -2.83 -13.79
N ALA A 218 -3.11 -3.72 -13.60
CA ALA A 218 -2.79 -4.29 -12.29
C ALA A 218 -2.29 -3.24 -11.30
N ALA A 219 -1.42 -2.32 -11.74
CA ALA A 219 -0.94 -1.20 -10.93
C ALA A 219 -2.11 -0.30 -10.50
N LEU A 220 -2.99 0.06 -11.42
CA LEU A 220 -4.16 0.90 -11.13
C LEU A 220 -5.16 0.23 -10.16
N LEU A 221 -5.27 -1.10 -10.17
CA LEU A 221 -6.15 -1.84 -9.28
C LEU A 221 -5.74 -1.76 -7.79
N LEU A 222 -4.49 -1.40 -7.48
CA LEU A 222 -4.05 -1.30 -6.10
C LEU A 222 -4.76 -0.21 -5.31
N THR A 223 -5.17 0.88 -5.97
CA THR A 223 -5.95 1.95 -5.32
C THR A 223 -7.28 1.42 -4.77
N GLY A 224 -7.94 0.53 -5.53
CA GLY A 224 -9.17 -0.12 -5.07
C GLY A 224 -8.92 -1.12 -3.94
N LEU A 225 -7.76 -1.80 -3.94
CA LEU A 225 -7.34 -2.65 -2.81
C LEU A 225 -7.10 -1.81 -1.55
N TRP A 226 -6.45 -0.66 -1.67
CA TRP A 226 -6.24 0.26 -0.54
C TRP A 226 -7.55 0.83 -0.02
N ALA A 227 -8.49 1.18 -0.91
CA ALA A 227 -9.82 1.62 -0.52
C ALA A 227 -10.56 0.52 0.27
N LEU A 228 -10.51 -0.74 -0.19
CA LEU A 228 -11.12 -1.86 0.51
C LEU A 228 -10.49 -2.09 1.89
N ALA A 229 -9.15 -2.10 1.97
CA ALA A 229 -8.42 -2.29 3.22
C ALA A 229 -8.64 -1.13 4.19
N GLY A 230 -8.63 0.11 3.71
CA GLY A 230 -8.88 1.30 4.51
C GLY A 230 -10.32 1.39 5.01
N SER A 231 -11.32 1.08 4.18
CA SER A 231 -12.71 0.95 4.64
C SER A 231 -12.84 -0.13 5.72
N LEU A 232 -12.13 -1.24 5.60
CA LEU A 232 -12.13 -2.28 6.63
C LEU A 232 -11.43 -1.81 7.94
N ALA A 233 -10.38 -1.01 7.85
CA ALA A 233 -9.73 -0.40 9.00
C ALA A 233 -10.65 0.60 9.72
N VAL A 234 -11.39 1.43 8.96
CA VAL A 234 -12.45 2.31 9.51
C VAL A 234 -13.52 1.48 10.22
N TYR A 235 -13.98 0.39 9.58
CA TYR A 235 -14.94 -0.53 10.18
C TYR A 235 -14.44 -1.09 11.52
N LEU A 236 -13.20 -1.58 11.59
CA LEU A 236 -12.66 -2.15 12.83
C LEU A 236 -12.47 -1.09 13.92
N THR A 237 -12.08 0.12 13.56
CA THR A 237 -12.01 1.26 14.49
C THR A 237 -13.39 1.59 15.04
N ALA A 238 -14.40 1.76 14.16
CA ALA A 238 -15.77 2.05 14.58
C ALA A 238 -16.36 0.91 15.41
N ARG A 239 -16.04 -0.35 15.06
CA ARG A 239 -16.49 -1.54 15.78
C ARG A 239 -15.97 -1.56 17.20
N GLN A 240 -14.73 -1.13 17.40
CA GLN A 240 -14.12 -1.02 18.71
C GLN A 240 -14.79 0.05 19.58
N VAL A 241 -15.25 1.16 19.00
CA VAL A 241 -15.81 2.29 19.76
C VAL A 241 -17.32 2.13 20.00
N ALA A 242 -18.08 1.71 18.98
CA ALA A 242 -19.54 1.78 18.96
C ALA A 242 -20.22 0.44 18.66
N GLY A 243 -19.46 -0.65 18.59
CA GLY A 243 -19.97 -1.98 18.28
C GLY A 243 -20.22 -2.22 16.79
N TRP A 244 -20.48 -3.48 16.43
CA TRP A 244 -20.56 -3.90 15.02
C TRP A 244 -21.73 -3.31 14.21
N PRO A 245 -22.92 -2.99 14.76
CA PRO A 245 -24.01 -2.41 13.96
C PRO A 245 -23.66 -1.00 13.47
N ALA A 246 -23.18 -0.14 14.36
CA ALA A 246 -22.74 1.21 14.02
C ALA A 246 -21.55 1.18 13.05
N ALA A 247 -20.60 0.26 13.27
CA ALA A 247 -19.49 0.05 12.36
C ALA A 247 -19.93 -0.37 10.95
N MET A 248 -20.96 -1.22 10.84
CA MET A 248 -21.48 -1.65 9.55
C MET A 248 -22.15 -0.50 8.81
N LEU A 249 -22.90 0.36 9.51
CA LEU A 249 -23.45 1.59 8.95
C LEU A 249 -22.34 2.52 8.45
N ALA A 250 -21.27 2.69 9.24
CA ALA A 250 -20.12 3.49 8.83
C ALA A 250 -19.41 2.90 7.60
N LEU A 251 -19.22 1.57 7.55
CA LEU A 251 -18.61 0.87 6.43
C LEU A 251 -19.42 1.04 5.14
N VAL A 252 -20.73 0.82 5.20
CA VAL A 252 -21.62 0.95 4.04
C VAL A 252 -21.73 2.42 3.61
N GLY A 253 -21.92 3.34 4.57
CA GLY A 253 -22.00 4.78 4.29
C GLY A 253 -20.72 5.32 3.64
N LEU A 254 -19.55 4.92 4.14
CA LEU A 254 -18.26 5.27 3.55
C LEU A 254 -18.12 4.67 2.15
N SER A 255 -18.41 3.38 1.97
CA SER A 255 -18.21 2.72 0.68
C SER A 255 -19.20 3.15 -0.41
N LEU A 256 -20.36 3.69 -0.03
CA LEU A 256 -21.32 4.31 -0.97
C LEU A 256 -21.06 5.81 -1.19
N ASN A 257 -20.15 6.42 -0.42
CA ASN A 257 -19.82 7.83 -0.59
C ASN A 257 -19.16 8.08 -1.95
N ALA A 258 -19.63 9.09 -2.67
CA ALA A 258 -19.13 9.41 -4.01
C ALA A 258 -17.63 9.76 -4.03
N LEU A 259 -17.13 10.44 -2.99
CA LEU A 259 -15.71 10.79 -2.85
C LEU A 259 -14.85 9.55 -2.59
N GLN A 260 -15.32 8.64 -1.73
CA GLN A 260 -14.64 7.35 -1.50
C GLN A 260 -14.53 6.55 -2.81
N ILE A 261 -15.63 6.47 -3.58
CA ILE A 261 -15.65 5.74 -4.85
C ILE A 261 -14.71 6.40 -5.87
N TRP A 262 -14.70 7.74 -5.93
CA TRP A 262 -13.79 8.49 -6.80
C TRP A 262 -12.34 8.16 -6.49
N PHE A 263 -11.91 8.34 -5.23
CA PHE A 263 -10.53 8.09 -4.85
C PHE A 263 -10.15 6.60 -4.87
N ALA A 264 -11.10 5.68 -4.68
CA ALA A 264 -10.85 4.25 -4.87
C ALA A 264 -10.43 3.89 -6.31
N ARG A 265 -10.78 4.74 -7.28
CA ARG A 265 -10.49 4.55 -8.71
C ARG A 265 -9.42 5.50 -9.24
N TYR A 266 -9.05 6.52 -8.48
CA TYR A 266 -8.11 7.57 -8.86
C TYR A 266 -6.72 7.28 -8.27
N PRO A 267 -5.72 6.88 -9.08
CA PRO A 267 -4.46 6.26 -8.60
C PRO A 267 -3.53 7.26 -7.90
N THR A 268 -3.87 7.56 -6.66
CA THR A 268 -3.22 8.53 -5.78
C THR A 268 -3.05 7.93 -4.40
N THR A 269 -2.26 8.60 -3.56
CA THR A 269 -1.90 8.12 -2.22
C THR A 269 -3.06 8.03 -1.24
N GLU A 270 -4.15 8.77 -1.47
CA GLU A 270 -5.22 9.06 -0.51
C GLU A 270 -5.82 7.79 0.09
N MET A 271 -6.04 6.76 -0.72
CA MET A 271 -6.60 5.49 -0.26
C MET A 271 -5.59 4.66 0.53
N MET A 272 -4.30 4.74 0.19
CA MET A 272 -3.23 4.10 0.96
C MET A 272 -3.02 4.83 2.29
N SER A 273 -3.09 6.16 2.27
CA SER A 273 -3.04 7.01 3.46
C SER A 273 -4.22 6.72 4.39
N GLN A 274 -5.44 6.59 3.86
CA GLN A 274 -6.61 6.14 4.62
C GLN A 274 -6.37 4.76 5.25
N PHE A 275 -5.83 3.81 4.49
CA PHE A 275 -5.53 2.48 5.01
C PHE A 275 -4.54 2.50 6.19
N TRP A 276 -3.41 3.19 6.04
CA TRP A 276 -2.39 3.26 7.09
C TRP A 276 -2.82 4.06 8.30
N LEU A 277 -3.45 5.23 8.09
CA LEU A 277 -3.96 6.06 9.17
C LEU A 277 -4.97 5.30 10.04
N TRP A 278 -6.00 4.71 9.43
CA TRP A 278 -7.05 4.03 10.18
C TRP A 278 -6.59 2.70 10.78
N THR A 279 -5.62 2.03 10.15
CA THR A 279 -4.99 0.85 10.75
C THR A 279 -4.16 1.24 11.99
N GLY A 280 -3.45 2.37 11.92
CA GLY A 280 -2.74 2.96 13.06
C GLY A 280 -3.68 3.32 14.20
N ILE A 281 -4.76 4.06 13.91
CA ILE A 281 -5.78 4.44 14.91
C ILE A 281 -6.42 3.20 15.54
N TRP A 282 -6.82 2.21 14.74
CA TRP A 282 -7.36 0.94 15.23
C TRP A 282 -6.38 0.24 16.19
N ALA A 283 -5.11 0.12 15.78
CA ALA A 283 -4.10 -0.56 16.58
C ALA A 283 -3.75 0.18 17.87
N VAL A 284 -3.64 1.51 17.83
CA VAL A 284 -3.43 2.36 19.01
C VAL A 284 -4.63 2.27 19.94
N GLY A 285 -5.84 2.33 19.41
CA GLY A 285 -7.06 2.12 20.20
C GLY A 285 -7.05 0.76 20.89
N ALA A 286 -6.70 -0.31 20.17
CA ALA A 286 -6.58 -1.66 20.71
C ALA A 286 -5.54 -1.74 21.85
N TRP A 287 -4.37 -1.13 21.65
CA TRP A 287 -3.31 -1.06 22.65
C TRP A 287 -3.76 -0.30 23.92
N LEU A 288 -4.35 0.89 23.77
CA LEU A 288 -4.84 1.71 24.87
C LEU A 288 -6.00 1.05 25.64
N SER A 289 -6.78 0.20 24.96
CA SER A 289 -7.86 -0.58 25.60
C SER A 289 -7.34 -1.82 26.36
N GLY A 290 -6.02 -1.99 26.49
CA GLY A 290 -5.42 -3.13 27.17
C GLY A 290 -5.53 -4.46 26.43
N ARG A 291 -5.81 -4.44 25.11
CA ARG A 291 -5.91 -5.69 24.33
C ARG A 291 -4.55 -6.39 24.28
N ARG A 292 -4.58 -7.71 24.45
CA ARG A 292 -3.39 -8.56 24.38
C ARG A 292 -3.22 -9.17 22.99
N PRO A 293 -1.98 -9.42 22.56
CA PRO A 293 -0.72 -9.02 23.20
C PRO A 293 -0.41 -7.55 22.93
N ALA A 294 -0.12 -6.77 23.98
CA ALA A 294 0.05 -5.32 23.87
C ALA A 294 1.18 -4.92 22.91
N GLN A 295 2.27 -5.71 22.88
CA GLN A 295 3.42 -5.49 22.00
C GLN A 295 3.04 -5.53 20.51
N LEU A 296 2.11 -6.41 20.13
CA LEU A 296 1.66 -6.54 18.74
C LEU A 296 0.85 -5.32 18.31
N TRP A 297 -0.05 -4.85 19.17
CA TRP A 297 -0.85 -3.65 18.89
C TRP A 297 0.00 -2.38 18.86
N ALA A 298 0.96 -2.25 19.78
CA ALA A 298 1.95 -1.17 19.77
C ALA A 298 2.81 -1.20 18.51
N LEU A 299 3.31 -2.38 18.10
CA LEU A 299 4.06 -2.57 16.86
C LEU A 299 3.24 -2.17 15.64
N LEU A 300 2.01 -2.69 15.51
CA LEU A 300 1.15 -2.36 14.38
C LEU A 300 0.84 -0.86 14.34
N GLY A 301 0.52 -0.26 15.48
CA GLY A 301 0.23 1.17 15.58
C GLY A 301 1.40 2.04 15.14
N GLY A 302 2.59 1.78 15.69
CA GLY A 302 3.81 2.52 15.33
C GLY A 302 4.19 2.34 13.87
N VAL A 303 4.17 1.10 13.36
CA VAL A 303 4.51 0.81 11.97
C VAL A 303 3.50 1.43 11.01
N ALA A 304 2.20 1.29 11.25
CA ALA A 304 1.16 1.83 10.36
C ALA A 304 1.21 3.37 10.30
N LEU A 305 1.38 4.04 11.44
CA LEU A 305 1.54 5.50 11.47
C LEU A 305 2.85 5.94 10.83
N GLY A 306 3.92 5.14 10.91
CA GLY A 306 5.15 5.39 10.17
C GLY A 306 4.98 5.27 8.66
N GLN A 307 4.30 4.22 8.18
CA GLN A 307 4.01 4.00 6.76
C GLN A 307 3.11 5.09 6.15
N PHE A 308 2.29 5.76 6.95
CA PHE A 308 1.47 6.90 6.50
C PHE A 308 2.32 8.09 6.00
N PHE A 309 3.58 8.20 6.43
CA PHE A 309 4.51 9.27 6.03
C PHE A 309 5.55 8.83 4.97
N LEU A 310 5.31 7.69 4.30
CA LEU A 310 6.19 7.10 3.26
C LEU A 310 5.49 7.01 1.90
#